data_AF-A0A968CLX0-F1
#
_entry.id   AF-A0A968CLX0-F1
#
_cell.length_a   1.000
_cell.length_b   1.000
_cell.length_c   1.000
_cell.angle_alpha   90.00
_cell.angle_beta   90.00
_cell.angle_gamma   90.00
#
_symmetry.space_group_name_H-M   'P 1'
#
loop_
_entity.id
_entity.type
_entity.pdbx_description
1 polymer ?
#
loop_
_entity_poly.entity_id
_entity_poly.type
_entity_poly.pdbx_seq_one_letter_code
_entity_poly.pdbx_strand_id
1 'polypeptide(L)'
;MSDLNFLEKRRFEKLLDMERGYVLRFSNRTFQEFVIDSVQRDIYCGKYGHASCSKANLLRKFWMVEPNHLVGKLLDDLVELAKEESSHRTDNTLIEECKRIAQRLRQGAPVE
;
A
#
# COMPACT_ATOMS: atom_id res chain seq x y z
N MET A 1 8.97 -5.93 -8.86
CA MET A 1 9.32 -4.66 -8.20
C MET A 1 8.52 -3.56 -8.85
N SER A 2 7.96 -2.64 -8.06
CA SER A 2 7.28 -1.47 -8.61
C SER A 2 8.22 -0.29 -8.86
N ASP A 3 7.83 0.56 -9.81
CA ASP A 3 8.56 1.78 -10.19
C ASP A 3 8.19 2.97 -9.31
N LEU A 4 7.90 2.71 -8.03
CA LEU A 4 7.69 3.75 -7.03
C LEU A 4 9.02 4.44 -6.71
N ASN A 5 9.06 5.76 -6.91
CA ASN A 5 10.21 6.55 -6.47
C ASN A 5 10.16 6.84 -4.96
N PHE A 6 11.27 7.38 -4.43
CA PHE A 6 11.40 7.67 -2.99
C PHE A 6 10.31 8.62 -2.46
N LEU A 7 9.98 9.67 -3.20
CA LEU A 7 8.97 10.65 -2.79
C LEU A 7 7.56 10.05 -2.80
N GLU A 8 7.24 9.23 -3.79
CA GLU A 8 5.97 8.51 -3.85
C GLU A 8 5.81 7.54 -2.68
N LYS A 9 6.84 6.76 -2.36
CA LYS A 9 6.85 5.89 -1.17
C LYS A 9 6.58 6.70 0.09
N ARG A 10 7.25 7.84 0.27
CA ARG A 10 7.07 8.70 1.43
C ARG A 10 5.64 9.28 1.55
N ARG A 11 5.01 9.62 0.42
CA ARG A 11 3.60 10.06 0.41
C ARG A 11 2.66 8.95 0.90
N PHE A 12 2.85 7.72 0.42
CA PHE A 12 2.08 6.57 0.91
C PHE A 12 2.35 6.28 2.38
N GLU A 13 3.61 6.31 2.81
CA GLU A 13 3.94 6.09 4.22
C GLU A 13 3.28 7.13 5.13
N LYS A 14 3.22 8.39 4.70
CA LYS A 14 2.51 9.46 5.43
C LYS A 14 0.99 9.24 5.44
N LEU A 15 0.39 8.92 4.29
CA LEU A 15 -1.06 8.70 4.19
C LEU A 15 -1.52 7.50 5.04
N LEU A 16 -0.71 6.44 5.06
CA LEU A 16 -1.02 5.18 5.72
C LEU A 16 -0.52 5.11 7.18
N ASP A 17 -0.02 6.22 7.74
CA ASP A 17 0.54 6.31 9.11
C ASP A 17 1.66 5.29 9.40
N MET A 18 2.49 5.00 8.39
CA MET A 18 3.59 4.02 8.48
C MET A 18 4.83 4.55 9.18
N GLU A 19 4.97 5.88 9.30
CA GLU A 19 6.08 6.51 10.04
C GLU A 19 6.06 6.14 11.53
N ARG A 20 4.87 5.86 12.08
CA ARG A 20 4.66 5.42 13.47
C ARG A 20 4.69 3.90 13.64
N GLY A 21 4.94 3.15 12.57
CA GLY A 21 4.92 1.70 12.55
C GLY A 21 3.53 1.07 12.35
N TYR A 22 2.51 1.87 12.07
CA TYR A 22 1.16 1.40 11.76
C TYR A 22 0.95 1.24 10.25
N VAL A 23 -0.21 0.70 9.87
CA VAL A 23 -0.74 0.79 8.51
C VAL A 23 -2.22 1.05 8.72
N LEU A 24 -2.65 2.31 8.61
CA LEU A 24 -3.98 2.78 9.03
C LEU A 24 -4.36 2.19 10.41
N ARG A 25 -5.62 1.77 10.58
CA ARG A 25 -6.12 1.14 11.81
C ARG A 25 -6.04 -0.39 11.79
N PHE A 26 -5.24 -0.98 10.91
CA PHE A 26 -5.20 -2.44 10.77
C PHE A 26 -4.55 -3.17 11.96
N SER A 27 -5.20 -4.24 12.38
CA SER A 27 -4.56 -5.34 13.10
C SER A 27 -3.74 -6.20 12.13
N ASN A 28 -2.89 -7.10 12.63
CA ASN A 28 -2.15 -8.00 11.73
C ASN A 28 -3.08 -8.89 10.89
N ARG A 29 -4.13 -9.42 11.54
CA ARG A 29 -5.15 -10.25 10.91
C ARG A 29 -5.92 -9.50 9.83
N THR A 30 -6.48 -8.34 10.18
CA THR A 30 -7.30 -7.58 9.23
C THR A 30 -6.48 -7.02 8.07
N PHE A 31 -5.19 -6.74 8.29
CA PHE A 31 -4.28 -6.40 7.19
C PHE A 31 -4.06 -7.57 6.23
N GLN A 32 -3.88 -8.78 6.76
CA GLN A 32 -3.72 -9.99 5.95
C GLN A 32 -4.97 -10.26 5.10
N GLU A 33 -6.14 -10.26 5.74
CA GLU A 33 -7.44 -10.44 5.08
C GLU A 33 -7.61 -9.40 3.95
N PHE A 34 -7.33 -8.13 4.23
CA PHE A 34 -7.41 -7.06 3.23
C PHE A 34 -6.50 -7.27 2.02
N VAL A 35 -5.23 -7.67 2.24
CA VAL A 35 -4.30 -7.90 1.12
C VAL A 35 -4.71 -9.14 0.29
N ILE A 36 -5.23 -10.18 0.95
CA ILE A 36 -5.78 -11.35 0.26
C ILE A 36 -6.97 -10.93 -0.60
N ASP A 37 -7.92 -10.17 -0.05
CA ASP A 37 -9.10 -9.74 -0.80
C ASP A 37 -8.73 -8.82 -1.98
N SER A 38 -7.80 -7.90 -1.79
CA SER A 38 -7.40 -6.91 -2.80
C SER A 38 -6.61 -7.51 -3.96
N VAL A 39 -5.61 -8.35 -3.67
CA VAL A 39 -4.62 -8.82 -4.67
C VAL A 39 -4.36 -10.33 -4.64
N GLN A 40 -5.10 -11.10 -3.84
CA GLN A 40 -4.97 -12.56 -3.73
C GLN A 40 -3.56 -12.99 -3.32
N ARG A 41 -2.93 -12.22 -2.42
CA ARG A 41 -1.60 -12.51 -1.84
C ARG A 41 -1.65 -12.54 -0.33
N ASP A 42 -1.00 -13.54 0.25
CA ASP A 42 -0.76 -13.59 1.68
C ASP A 42 0.50 -12.80 2.04
N ILE A 43 0.32 -11.60 2.59
CA ILE A 43 1.44 -10.71 2.94
C ILE A 43 2.32 -11.24 4.09
N TYR A 44 1.85 -12.22 4.87
CA TYR A 44 2.63 -12.85 5.93
C TYR A 44 3.30 -14.16 5.50
N CYS A 45 3.11 -14.58 4.25
CA CYS A 45 3.89 -15.70 3.72
C CYS A 45 5.39 -15.33 3.67
N GLY A 46 6.25 -16.34 3.75
CA GLY A 46 7.71 -16.16 3.82
C GLY A 46 8.32 -15.32 2.68
N LYS A 47 7.59 -15.10 1.57
CA LYS A 47 8.00 -14.25 0.43
C LYS A 47 8.32 -12.81 0.83
N TYR A 48 7.61 -12.27 1.82
CA TYR A 48 7.77 -10.86 2.23
C TYR A 48 8.51 -10.70 3.56
N GLY A 49 8.75 -11.79 4.29
CA GLY A 49 9.43 -11.76 5.58
C GLY A 49 10.95 -11.60 5.45
N HIS A 50 11.53 -10.60 6.12
CA HIS A 50 12.97 -10.57 6.41
C HIS A 50 13.23 -9.84 7.72
N ALA A 51 13.86 -10.52 8.70
CA ALA A 51 14.22 -10.05 10.05
C ALA A 51 13.09 -9.54 10.98
N SER A 52 12.07 -8.85 10.47
CA SER A 52 10.85 -8.50 11.23
C SER A 52 9.59 -8.53 10.34
N CYS A 53 8.51 -9.10 10.87
CA CYS A 53 7.23 -9.27 10.16
C CYS A 53 6.21 -8.19 10.55
N SER A 54 6.65 -6.94 10.79
CA SER A 54 5.72 -5.84 11.02
C SER A 54 4.98 -5.50 9.72
N LYS A 55 3.69 -5.18 9.81
CA LYS A 55 2.83 -4.83 8.65
C LYS A 55 3.48 -3.82 7.71
N ALA A 56 4.02 -2.74 8.26
CA ALA A 56 4.63 -1.68 7.47
C ALA A 56 5.87 -2.18 6.72
N ASN A 57 6.69 -3.05 7.33
CA ASN A 57 7.84 -3.63 6.65
C ASN A 57 7.43 -4.63 5.57
N LEU A 58 6.40 -5.44 5.83
CA LEU A 58 5.86 -6.36 4.84
C LEU A 58 5.27 -5.58 3.65
N LEU A 59 4.58 -4.46 3.88
CA LEU A 59 4.06 -3.60 2.83
C LEU A 59 5.18 -2.96 1.99
N ARG A 60 6.24 -2.45 2.64
CA ARG A 60 7.44 -1.97 1.93
C ARG A 60 8.06 -3.08 1.08
N LYS A 61 8.14 -4.30 1.61
CA LYS A 61 8.67 -5.46 0.87
C LYS A 61 7.76 -5.85 -0.29
N PHE A 62 6.44 -5.76 -0.13
CA PHE A 62 5.48 -5.97 -1.20
C PHE A 62 5.76 -5.04 -2.38
N TRP A 63 6.00 -3.73 -2.13
CA TRP A 63 6.39 -2.78 -3.18
C TRP A 63 7.68 -3.18 -3.91
N MET A 64 8.64 -3.78 -3.19
CA MET A 64 9.91 -4.21 -3.79
C MET A 64 9.79 -5.49 -4.61
N VAL A 65 8.89 -6.39 -4.24
CA VAL A 65 8.82 -7.73 -4.85
C VAL A 65 7.79 -7.76 -5.98
N GLU A 66 6.60 -7.21 -5.77
CA GLU A 66 5.49 -7.33 -6.71
C GLU A 66 5.60 -6.39 -7.92
N PRO A 67 4.95 -6.72 -9.05
CA PRO A 67 4.86 -5.86 -10.22
C PRO A 67 3.93 -4.66 -10.01
N ASN A 68 4.06 -3.64 -10.87
CA ASN A 68 3.30 -2.39 -10.82
C ASN A 68 1.77 -2.61 -10.71
N HIS A 69 1.19 -3.57 -11.45
CA HIS A 69 -0.26 -3.78 -11.41
C HIS A 69 -0.77 -4.20 -10.01
N LEU A 70 -0.08 -5.11 -9.33
CA LEU A 70 -0.46 -5.55 -7.98
C LEU A 70 -0.19 -4.46 -6.95
N VAL A 71 0.96 -3.79 -7.03
CA VAL A 71 1.29 -2.68 -6.13
C VAL A 71 0.31 -1.52 -6.30
N GLY A 72 0.00 -1.17 -7.54
CA GLY A 72 -0.99 -0.15 -7.87
C GLY A 72 -2.37 -0.51 -7.35
N LYS A 73 -2.84 -1.75 -7.55
CA LYS A 73 -4.14 -2.21 -7.07
C LYS A 73 -4.24 -2.13 -5.53
N LEU A 74 -3.26 -2.70 -4.82
CA LEU A 74 -3.27 -2.67 -3.35
C LEU A 74 -3.21 -1.24 -2.79
N LEU A 75 -2.36 -0.38 -3.35
CA LEU A 75 -2.25 1.01 -2.92
C LEU A 75 -3.52 1.80 -3.22
N ASP A 76 -4.18 1.53 -4.35
CA ASP A 76 -5.42 2.18 -4.75
C ASP A 76 -6.56 1.89 -3.76
N ASP A 77 -6.66 0.63 -3.32
CA ASP A 77 -7.65 0.19 -2.32
C ASP A 77 -7.33 0.75 -0.93
N LEU A 78 -6.05 0.80 -0.55
CA LEU A 78 -5.63 1.42 0.71
C LEU A 78 -5.91 2.93 0.75
N VAL A 79 -5.74 3.63 -0.38
CA VAL A 79 -6.08 5.06 -0.49
C VAL A 79 -7.59 5.27 -0.35
N GLU A 80 -8.39 4.38 -0.92
CA GLU A 80 -9.86 4.43 -0.80
C GLU A 80 -10.31 4.21 0.64
N LEU A 81 -9.78 3.18 1.31
CA LEU A 81 -10.02 2.96 2.73
C LEU A 81 -9.56 4.15 3.59
N ALA A 82 -8.37 4.69 3.32
CA ALA A 82 -7.87 5.87 4.03
C ALA A 82 -8.84 7.05 3.86
N LYS A 83 -9.39 7.26 2.66
CA LYS A 83 -10.38 8.31 2.38
C LYS A 83 -11.69 8.10 3.14
N GLU A 84 -12.15 6.85 3.30
CA GLU A 84 -13.33 6.53 4.10
C GLU A 84 -13.11 6.71 5.61
N GLU A 85 -11.95 6.30 6.13
CA GLU A 85 -11.59 6.47 7.54
C GLU A 85 -11.28 7.93 7.91
N SER A 86 -11.00 8.76 6.91
CA SER A 86 -10.78 10.19 7.05
C SER A 86 -12.08 10.92 7.37
N SER A 87 -12.32 11.21 8.66
CA SER A 87 -13.10 12.41 9.00
C SER A 87 -12.43 13.65 8.36
N HIS A 88 -13.15 14.76 8.17
CA HIS A 88 -12.80 15.96 7.35
C HIS A 88 -11.42 16.66 7.59
N ARG A 89 -10.45 16.03 8.26
CA ARG A 89 -9.12 16.54 8.62
C ARG A 89 -7.96 15.93 7.83
N THR A 90 -8.17 14.87 7.03
CA THR A 90 -7.07 14.35 6.19
C THR A 90 -6.86 15.29 5.00
N ASP A 91 -5.60 15.55 4.66
CA ASP A 91 -5.21 16.39 3.54
C ASP A 91 -5.72 15.76 2.23
N ASN A 92 -6.86 16.26 1.73
CA ASN A 92 -7.44 15.81 0.46
C ASN A 92 -6.43 15.86 -0.69
N THR A 93 -5.46 16.78 -0.64
CA THR A 93 -4.39 16.86 -1.64
C THR A 93 -3.53 15.61 -1.62
N LEU A 94 -3.13 15.14 -0.43
CA LEU A 94 -2.32 13.93 -0.28
C LEU A 94 -3.08 12.68 -0.75
N ILE A 95 -4.37 12.58 -0.45
CA ILE A 95 -5.23 11.48 -0.94
C ILE A 95 -5.24 11.47 -2.46
N GLU A 96 -5.50 12.60 -3.10
CA GLU A 96 -5.58 12.70 -4.56
C GLU A 96 -4.22 12.45 -5.23
N GLU A 97 -3.11 12.92 -4.65
CA GLU A 97 -1.76 12.61 -5.14
C GLU A 97 -1.47 11.11 -5.08
N CYS A 98 -1.75 10.47 -3.94
CA CYS A 98 -1.56 9.03 -3.77
C CYS A 98 -2.47 8.22 -4.71
N LYS A 99 -3.72 8.65 -4.91
CA LYS A 99 -4.65 8.00 -5.86
C LYS A 99 -4.10 8.06 -7.28
N ARG A 100 -3.60 9.21 -7.73
CA ARG A 100 -2.98 9.36 -9.06
C ARG A 100 -1.78 8.44 -9.26
N ILE A 101 -0.91 8.33 -8.25
CA ILE A 101 0.25 7.43 -8.31
C ILE A 101 -0.20 5.97 -8.40
N ALA A 102 -1.18 5.56 -7.58
CA ALA A 102 -1.70 4.20 -7.61
C ALA A 102 -2.32 3.84 -8.98
N GLN A 103 -3.08 4.76 -9.58
CA GLN A 103 -3.65 4.59 -10.93
C GLN A 103 -2.57 4.51 -12.01
N ARG A 104 -1.52 5.34 -11.93
CA ARG A 104 -0.35 5.25 -12.83
C ARG A 104 0.28 3.86 -12.80
N LEU A 105 0.46 3.29 -11.61
CA LEU A 105 1.03 1.94 -11.45
C LEU A 105 0.09 0.85 -12.01
N ARG A 106 -1.23 1.00 -11.87
CA ARG A 106 -2.21 0.08 -12.45
C ARG A 106 -2.20 0.10 -13.98
N GLN A 107 -2.14 1.30 -14.58
CA GLN A 107 -2.23 1.50 -16.03
C GLN A 107 -0.90 1.30 -16.76
N GLY A 108 0.23 1.54 -16.09
CA GLY A 108 1.58 1.34 -16.64
C GLY A 108 2.05 -0.11 -16.66
N ALA A 109 1.17 -1.07 -16.35
CA ALA A 109 1.47 -2.48 -16.53
C ALA A 109 1.36 -2.82 -18.02
N PRO A 110 2.42 -3.36 -18.66
CA PRO A 110 2.26 -3.92 -19.98
C PRO A 110 1.18 -4.99 -19.89
N VAL A 111 0.16 -4.86 -20.74
CA VAL A 111 -0.75 -5.96 -21.06
C VAL A 111 0.13 -6.98 -21.78
N GLU A 112 0.56 -8.01 -21.06
CA GLU A 112 1.06 -9.24 -21.70
C GLU A 112 -0.11 -10.04 -22.27
#